data_AF-A0A7W1C3S7-F1
#
_entry.id   AF-A0A7W1C3S7-F1
#
_cell.length_a   1.000
_cell.length_b   1.000
_cell.length_c   1.000
_cell.angle_alpha   90.00
_cell.angle_beta   90.00
_cell.angle_gamma   90.00
#
_symmetry.space_group_name_H-M   'P 1'
#
loop_
_entity.id
_entity.type
_entity.pdbx_description
1 polymer ?
#
loop_
_entity_poly.entity_id
_entity_poly.type
_entity_poly.pdbx_seq_one_letter_code
_entity_poly.pdbx_strand_id
1 'polypeptide(L)'
;EGREIEAGREIGRHHILTHAYWREGGPEFGNVNVMAVAHGLEMDVVYEHKQTIDDHLASLDVPVLYTNVFWGGRSEIKPSEVSPVEYERWCVRTGIDPAAMRSEAA
;
A
#
# COMPACT_ATOMS: atom_id res chain seq x y z
N GLU A 1 -16.74 -11.62 -1.36
CA GLU A 1 -17.25 -11.43 -2.73
C GLU A 1 -18.70 -10.96 -2.63
N GLY A 2 -19.09 -9.92 -3.36
CA GLY A 2 -20.42 -9.31 -3.35
C GLY A 2 -20.63 -8.17 -2.34
N ARG A 3 -19.61 -7.82 -1.55
CA ARG A 3 -19.65 -6.71 -0.56
C ARG A 3 -18.55 -5.68 -0.79
N GLU A 4 -18.01 -5.61 -2.01
CA GLU A 4 -16.87 -4.78 -2.40
C GLU A 4 -17.13 -3.30 -2.09
N ILE A 5 -18.30 -2.80 -2.50
CA ILE A 5 -18.67 -1.38 -2.33
C ILE A 5 -18.88 -1.04 -0.86
N GLU A 6 -19.52 -1.94 -0.11
CA GLU A 6 -19.79 -1.75 1.32
C GLU A 6 -18.49 -1.74 2.12
N ALA A 7 -17.69 -2.81 2.02
CA ALA A 7 -16.41 -2.91 2.71
C ALA A 7 -15.45 -1.79 2.31
N GLY A 8 -15.40 -1.44 1.01
CA GLY A 8 -14.57 -0.34 0.52
C GLY A 8 -14.97 1.02 1.10
N ARG A 9 -16.27 1.30 1.26
CA ARG A 9 -16.77 2.53 1.90
C ARG A 9 -16.33 2.62 3.35
N GLU A 10 -16.37 1.50 4.08
CA GLU A 10 -16.02 1.47 5.50
C GLU A 10 -14.51 1.56 5.72
N ILE A 11 -13.72 0.85 4.92
CA ILE A 11 -12.24 0.96 4.93
C ILE A 11 -11.81 2.40 4.61
N GLY A 12 -12.44 3.04 3.62
CA GLY A 12 -12.12 4.41 3.21
C GLY A 12 -12.36 5.48 4.28
N ARG A 13 -12.98 5.15 5.43
CA ARG A 13 -13.22 6.10 6.54
C ARG A 13 -11.99 6.32 7.43
N HIS A 14 -11.03 5.40 7.41
CA HIS A 14 -9.90 5.45 8.33
C HIS A 14 -8.81 6.39 7.81
N HIS A 15 -8.63 7.53 8.48
CA HIS A 15 -7.72 8.61 8.04
C HIS A 15 -6.24 8.23 7.91
N ILE A 16 -5.80 7.15 8.56
CA ILE A 16 -4.44 6.64 8.39
C ILE A 16 -4.20 6.07 6.99
N LEU A 17 -5.27 5.67 6.29
CA LEU A 17 -5.20 5.09 4.95
C LEU A 17 -5.18 6.20 3.90
N THR A 18 -4.22 6.15 2.99
CA THR A 18 -4.15 7.11 1.87
C THR A 18 -4.96 6.65 0.69
N HIS A 19 -4.99 5.33 0.45
CA HIS A 19 -5.79 4.70 -0.58
C HIS A 19 -6.06 3.25 -0.23
N ALA A 20 -7.13 2.72 -0.81
CA ALA A 20 -7.47 1.31 -0.78
C ALA A 20 -8.06 0.90 -2.11
N TYR A 21 -7.84 -0.33 -2.53
CA TYR A 21 -8.38 -0.88 -3.75
C TYR A 21 -8.69 -2.36 -3.60
N TRP A 22 -9.70 -2.79 -4.35
CA TRP A 22 -10.00 -4.20 -4.50
C TRP A 22 -8.94 -4.84 -5.39
N ARG A 23 -8.41 -5.98 -4.96
CA ARG A 23 -7.49 -6.80 -5.77
C ARG A 23 -7.75 -8.26 -5.51
N GLU A 24 -7.59 -9.09 -6.52
CA GLU A 24 -7.47 -10.52 -6.33
C GLU A 24 -5.99 -10.81 -6.01
N GLY A 25 -5.68 -10.96 -4.72
CA GLY A 25 -4.31 -11.24 -4.29
C GLY A 25 -3.76 -12.57 -4.78
N GLY A 26 -4.62 -13.53 -5.13
CA GLY A 26 -4.23 -14.90 -5.41
C GLY A 26 -3.71 -15.65 -4.17
N PRO A 27 -3.38 -16.95 -4.29
CA PRO A 27 -3.08 -17.81 -3.14
C PRO A 27 -1.87 -17.35 -2.32
N GLU A 28 -0.84 -16.81 -2.97
CA GLU A 28 0.39 -16.34 -2.33
C GLU A 28 0.15 -15.18 -1.36
N PHE A 29 -0.90 -14.41 -1.59
CA PHE A 29 -1.29 -13.29 -0.74
C PHE A 29 -2.53 -13.63 0.10
N GLY A 30 -2.83 -14.91 0.30
CA GLY A 30 -3.96 -15.37 1.11
C GLY A 30 -5.33 -15.06 0.51
N ASN A 31 -5.40 -14.88 -0.82
CA ASN A 31 -6.61 -14.44 -1.52
C ASN A 31 -7.22 -13.17 -0.89
N VAL A 32 -6.37 -12.25 -0.43
CA VAL A 32 -6.84 -10.94 0.03
C VAL A 32 -7.58 -10.25 -1.09
N ASN A 33 -8.71 -9.66 -0.71
CA ASN A 33 -9.63 -9.01 -1.62
C ASN A 33 -9.52 -7.47 -1.56
N VAL A 34 -8.98 -6.95 -0.47
CA VAL A 34 -8.73 -5.52 -0.28
C VAL A 34 -7.28 -5.32 0.15
N MET A 35 -6.65 -4.34 -0.46
CA MET A 35 -5.35 -3.82 -0.03
C MET A 35 -5.49 -2.33 0.23
N ALA A 36 -4.95 -1.89 1.36
CA ALA A 36 -4.94 -0.50 1.76
C ALA A 36 -3.52 -0.09 2.17
N VAL A 37 -3.18 1.17 1.93
CA VAL A 37 -1.86 1.73 2.25
C VAL A 37 -2.00 2.72 3.39
N ALA A 38 -1.37 2.37 4.51
CA ALA A 38 -1.21 3.23 5.68
C ALA A 38 0.15 3.94 5.62
N HIS A 39 0.19 5.22 6.04
CA HIS A 39 1.45 5.92 6.31
C HIS A 39 1.64 6.05 7.81
N GLY A 40 2.75 5.52 8.33
CA GLY A 40 3.14 5.64 9.72
C GLY A 40 4.65 5.54 9.85
N LEU A 41 5.21 6.21 10.86
CA LEU A 41 6.64 6.12 11.20
C LEU A 41 6.91 4.96 12.15
N GLU A 42 5.95 4.68 13.04
CA GLU A 42 6.05 3.66 14.08
C GLU A 42 5.18 2.46 13.73
N MET A 43 5.79 1.27 13.72
CA MET A 43 5.12 0.03 13.35
C MET A 43 3.98 -0.31 14.32
N ASP A 44 4.17 -0.09 15.63
CA ASP A 44 3.17 -0.39 16.66
C ASP A 44 1.89 0.43 16.48
N VAL A 45 2.04 1.70 16.10
CA VAL A 45 0.90 2.59 15.79
C VAL A 45 0.12 2.07 14.58
N VAL A 46 0.81 1.59 13.54
CA VAL A 46 0.14 0.98 12.38
C VAL A 46 -0.63 -0.29 12.77
N TYR A 47 -0.07 -1.12 13.65
CA TYR A 47 -0.77 -2.30 14.15
C TYR A 47 -2.00 -1.97 15.00
N GLU A 48 -1.94 -0.92 15.83
CA GLU A 48 -3.10 -0.46 16.61
C GLU A 48 -4.24 0.04 15.70
N HIS A 49 -3.90 0.83 14.69
CA HIS A 49 -4.87 1.27 13.69
C HIS A 49 -5.45 0.10 12.89
N LYS A 50 -4.60 -0.86 12.51
CA LYS A 50 -5.04 -2.09 11.86
C LYS A 50 -6.03 -2.86 12.72
N GLN A 51 -5.79 -2.99 14.02
CA GLN A 51 -6.73 -3.67 14.93
C GLN A 51 -8.06 -2.92 14.99
N THR A 52 -8.01 -1.59 15.10
CA THR A 52 -9.21 -0.74 15.10
C THR A 52 -10.03 -0.89 13.80
N ILE A 53 -9.37 -1.02 12.65
CA ILE A 53 -10.03 -1.27 11.36
C ILE A 53 -10.72 -2.64 11.37
N ASP A 54 -10.03 -3.69 11.81
CA ASP A 54 -10.60 -5.03 11.87
C ASP A 54 -11.82 -5.08 12.80
N ASP A 55 -11.73 -4.45 13.98
CA ASP A 55 -12.82 -4.38 14.95
C ASP A 55 -14.02 -3.59 14.39
N HIS A 56 -13.77 -2.49 13.68
CA HIS A 56 -14.81 -1.71 13.00
C HIS A 56 -15.56 -2.57 11.98
N LEU A 57 -14.83 -3.28 11.11
CA LEU A 57 -15.43 -4.16 10.11
C LEU A 57 -16.23 -5.30 10.75
N ALA A 58 -15.69 -5.91 11.81
CA ALA A 58 -16.37 -6.95 12.56
C ALA A 58 -17.68 -6.43 13.20
N SER A 59 -17.69 -5.19 13.70
CA SER A 59 -18.89 -4.56 14.28
C SER A 59 -20.02 -4.33 13.27
N LEU A 60 -19.71 -4.31 11.97
CA LEU A 60 -20.64 -4.16 10.85
C LEU A 60 -20.94 -5.51 10.17
N ASP A 61 -20.63 -6.62 10.83
CA ASP A 61 -20.76 -7.98 10.30
C ASP A 61 -20.03 -8.16 8.95
N VAL A 62 -18.98 -7.38 8.66
CA VAL A 62 -18.12 -7.56 7.48
C VAL A 62 -17.08 -8.63 7.81
N PRO A 63 -17.08 -9.81 7.15
CA PRO A 63 -16.17 -10.88 7.51
C PRO A 63 -14.71 -10.51 7.22
N VAL A 64 -13.89 -10.54 8.26
CA VAL A 64 -12.43 -10.40 8.18
C VAL A 64 -11.80 -11.78 8.29
N LEU A 65 -11.55 -12.43 7.15
CA LEU A 65 -11.00 -13.80 7.12
C LEU A 65 -9.49 -13.83 7.38
N TYR A 66 -8.77 -12.86 6.82
CA TYR A 66 -7.33 -12.71 6.94
C TYR A 66 -6.94 -11.26 6.68
N THR A 67 -6.08 -10.71 7.54
CA THR A 67 -5.54 -9.35 7.43
C THR A 67 -4.11 -9.35 7.92
N ASN A 68 -3.24 -8.59 7.24
CA ASN A 68 -1.83 -8.51 7.59
C ASN A 68 -1.27 -7.13 7.22
N VAL A 69 -0.20 -6.73 7.90
CA VAL A 69 0.56 -5.53 7.58
C VAL A 69 1.86 -5.95 6.91
N PHE A 70 2.04 -5.51 5.66
CA PHE A 70 3.32 -5.63 4.97
C PHE A 70 4.12 -4.35 5.22
N TRP A 71 5.16 -4.44 6.05
CA TRP A 71 5.97 -3.29 6.46
C TRP A 71 7.28 -3.23 5.67
N GLY A 72 7.50 -2.13 4.96
CA GLY A 72 8.79 -1.80 4.36
C GLY A 72 9.44 -0.65 5.12
N GLY A 73 10.61 -0.88 5.74
CA GLY A 73 11.33 0.15 6.53
C GLY A 73 11.79 1.38 5.73
N ARG A 74 11.59 1.38 4.41
CA ARG A 74 11.68 2.55 3.53
C ARG A 74 10.44 2.58 2.63
N SER A 75 9.74 3.70 2.63
CA SER A 75 8.85 4.06 1.51
C SER A 75 9.74 4.30 0.29
N GLU A 76 9.99 3.25 -0.46
CA GLU A 76 10.61 3.37 -1.78
C GLU A 76 9.56 3.91 -2.74
N ILE A 77 9.82 5.10 -3.29
CA ILE A 77 9.13 5.48 -4.53
C ILE A 77 9.54 4.45 -5.57
N LYS A 78 8.59 3.68 -6.08
CA LYS A 78 8.89 2.72 -7.13
C LYS A 78 9.30 3.49 -8.39
N PRO A 79 10.26 3.01 -9.18
CA PRO A 79 10.64 3.68 -10.43
C PRO A 79 9.43 3.92 -11.36
N SER A 80 8.39 3.08 -11.28
CA SER A 80 7.12 3.27 -11.99
C SER A 80 6.30 4.49 -11.55
N GLU A 81 6.58 5.04 -10.38
CA GLU A 81 5.89 6.19 -9.77
C GLU A 81 6.60 7.52 -10.07
N VAL A 82 7.80 7.48 -10.66
CA VAL A 82 8.51 8.66 -11.15
C VAL A 82 8.49 8.65 -12.68
N SER A 83 8.05 9.74 -13.31
CA SER A 83 8.18 9.89 -14.76
C SER A 83 9.65 9.69 -15.16
N PRO A 84 9.99 8.73 -16.03
CA PRO A 84 11.37 8.47 -16.42
C PRO A 84 12.05 9.72 -17.00
N VAL A 85 11.28 10.54 -17.72
CA VAL A 85 11.75 11.79 -18.32
C VAL A 85 12.10 12.83 -17.25
N GLU A 86 11.27 12.97 -16.20
CA GLU A 86 11.56 13.92 -15.12
C GLU A 86 12.70 13.46 -14.24
N TYR A 87 12.83 12.15 -14.03
CA TYR A 87 13.97 11.54 -13.33
C TYR A 87 15.29 11.82 -14.07
N GLU A 88 15.34 11.57 -15.38
CA GLU A 88 16.52 11.86 -16.20
C GLU A 88 16.89 13.35 -16.17
N ARG A 89 15.89 14.24 -16.31
CA ARG A 89 16.10 15.70 -16.22
C ARG A 89 16.68 16.10 -14.86
N TRP A 90 16.20 15.51 -13.76
CA TRP A 90 16.72 15.77 -12.42
C TRP A 90 18.17 15.29 -12.26
N CYS A 91 18.50 14.10 -12.77
CA CYS A 91 19.87 13.57 -12.77
C CYS A 91 20.82 14.54 -13.47
N VAL A 92 20.48 14.99 -14.68
CA VAL A 92 21.29 15.98 -15.43
C VAL A 92 21.46 17.28 -14.65
N ARG A 93 20.38 17.82 -14.05
CA ARG A 93 20.46 19.06 -13.26
C ARG A 93 21.34 18.93 -12.01
N THR A 94 21.45 17.74 -11.45
CA THR A 94 22.23 17.47 -10.23
C THR A 94 23.62 16.92 -10.50
N GLY A 95 24.01 16.77 -11.77
CA GLY A 95 25.34 16.25 -12.17
C GLY A 95 25.48 14.73 -12.04
N ILE A 96 24.36 14.01 -11.98
CA ILE A 96 24.31 12.54 -11.94
C ILE A 96 24.12 12.02 -13.36
N ASP A 97 24.92 11.02 -13.77
CA ASP A 97 24.70 10.30 -15.02
C ASP A 97 23.54 9.29 -14.85
N PRO A 98 22.40 9.46 -15.55
CA PRO A 98 21.28 8.54 -15.45
C PRO A 98 21.62 7.12 -15.91
N ALA A 99 22.57 6.95 -16.83
CA ALA A 99 22.96 5.65 -17.33
C ALA A 99 23.68 4.81 -16.26
N ALA A 100 24.50 5.46 -15.43
CA ALA A 100 25.20 4.82 -14.32
C ALA A 100 24.27 4.38 -13.17
N MET A 101 23.04 4.92 -13.12
CA MET A 101 22.03 4.60 -12.10
C MET A 101 21.10 3.45 -12.49
N ARG A 102 21.15 2.96 -13.73
CA ARG A 102 20.40 1.77 -14.14
C ARG A 102 21.13 0.55 -13.56
N SER A 103 20.49 -0.23 -12.68
CA SER A 103 21.08 -1.49 -12.24
C SER A 103 21.20 -2.42 -13.44
N GLU A 104 22.28 -3.21 -13.52
CA GLU A 104 22.33 -4.33 -14.45
C GLU A 104 21.10 -5.21 -14.17
N ALA A 105 20.22 -5.34 -15.17
CA ALA A 105 19.07 -6.19 -15.07
C ALA A 105 19.58 -7.64 -14.90
N ALA A 106 19.38 -8.21 -13.71
CA ALA A 106 19.55 -9.64 -13.43
C ALA A 106 18.28 -10.40 -13.81
#